data_AF-A0A0G0AMB5-F1
#
_entry.id   AF-A0A0G0AMB5-F1
#
_cell.length_a   1.000
_cell.length_b   1.000
_cell.length_c   1.000
_cell.angle_alpha   90.00
_cell.angle_beta   90.00
_cell.angle_gamma   90.00
#
_symmetry.space_group_name_H-M   'P 1'
#
loop_
_entity.id
_entity.type
_entity.pdbx_description
1 polymer ?
#
loop_
_entity_poly.entity_id
_entity_poly.type
_entity_poly.pdbx_seq_one_letter_code
_entity_poly.pdbx_strand_id
1 'polypeptide(L)'
;MTRSYIVKNNAVGFLREIWDNKILSLFYLIVIGANTFEFSKEVLGVQIVWQRLIIATSAPITIFIGLVFLVVFILEKFKDNKIILVIKEATREFFQIFEDDSHEDVVETVRMTMKQRAYYVAMDYWVVFACIGLVATLNYFNKSDLEVSVWTIAFDFWVAWGFMVYSLRTGKDVTFGEGYRRALDIIHRESKVIGFLGMVAINAKATIWDGPEQVPIFFKKELGDFERMVHVLVPLSIIQGIFWAWLYSYGYESVFAAVKSAM
;
A
#
# COMPACT_ATOMS: atom_id res chain seq x y z
N MET A 1 18.27 33.29 21.72
CA MET A 1 17.93 34.24 20.65
C MET A 1 16.69 33.74 19.94
N THR A 2 15.55 34.32 20.28
CA THR A 2 14.22 34.06 19.70
C THR A 2 14.13 34.76 18.34
N ARG A 3 14.08 34.00 17.24
CA ARG A 3 13.74 34.53 15.91
C ARG A 3 12.26 34.29 15.64
N SER A 4 11.53 35.38 15.41
CA SER A 4 10.10 35.39 15.16
C SER A 4 9.77 34.82 13.78
N TYR A 5 8.81 33.91 13.74
CA TYR A 5 8.22 33.41 12.50
C TYR A 5 7.35 34.50 11.88
N ILE A 6 7.85 35.17 10.84
CA ILE A 6 7.02 35.93 9.92
C ILE A 6 6.56 34.95 8.84
N VAL A 7 5.37 34.39 9.05
CA VAL A 7 4.63 33.63 8.04
C VAL A 7 4.19 34.63 6.96
N LYS A 8 4.92 34.70 5.85
CA LYS A 8 4.43 35.34 4.63
C LYS A 8 3.64 34.33 3.81
N ASN A 9 2.34 34.59 3.73
CA ASN A 9 1.32 33.88 2.98
C ASN A 9 1.74 33.54 1.55
N ASN A 10 1.88 32.25 1.24
CA ASN A 10 1.49 31.68 -0.07
C ASN A 10 1.20 30.17 -0.05
N ALA A 11 0.89 29.58 1.11
CA ALA A 11 0.44 28.19 1.23
C ALA A 11 -1.02 27.97 0.79
N VAL A 12 -1.77 29.05 0.53
CA VAL A 12 -3.21 29.02 0.23
C VAL A 12 -3.50 28.68 -1.23
N GLY A 13 -2.62 29.05 -2.17
CA GLY A 13 -2.72 28.61 -3.58
C GLY A 13 -2.41 27.12 -3.75
N PHE A 14 -1.39 26.64 -3.04
CA PHE A 14 -0.93 25.26 -3.06
C PHE A 14 -1.97 24.24 -2.55
N LEU A 15 -2.72 24.58 -1.49
CA LEU A 15 -3.75 23.68 -0.95
C LEU A 15 -5.03 23.63 -1.78
N ARG A 16 -5.33 24.66 -2.60
CA ARG A 16 -6.45 24.64 -3.54
C ARG A 16 -6.14 23.79 -4.78
N GLU A 17 -4.91 23.85 -5.28
CA GLU A 17 -4.43 22.99 -6.38
C GLU A 17 -4.32 21.51 -5.97
N ILE A 18 -3.96 21.24 -4.72
CA ILE A 18 -4.02 19.90 -4.11
C ILE A 18 -5.48 19.43 -3.94
N TRP A 19 -6.43 20.33 -3.66
CA TRP A 19 -7.86 20.00 -3.50
C TRP A 19 -8.52 19.62 -4.83
N ASP A 20 -8.21 20.35 -5.91
CA ASP A 20 -8.72 20.04 -7.25
C ASP A 20 -8.11 18.76 -7.82
N ASN A 21 -6.81 18.51 -7.59
CA ASN A 21 -6.16 17.28 -8.03
C ASN A 21 -6.42 16.06 -7.12
N LYS A 22 -6.81 16.20 -5.85
CA LYS A 22 -7.15 15.04 -5.00
C LYS A 22 -8.54 14.48 -5.31
N ILE A 23 -9.52 15.34 -5.64
CA ILE A 23 -10.80 14.86 -6.19
C ILE A 23 -10.54 14.25 -7.57
N LEU A 24 -9.70 14.87 -8.40
CA LEU A 24 -9.34 14.30 -9.71
C LEU A 24 -8.54 13.00 -9.61
N SER A 25 -7.66 12.83 -8.61
CA SER A 25 -6.87 11.60 -8.41
C SER A 25 -7.70 10.49 -7.80
N LEU A 26 -8.64 10.82 -6.89
CA LEU A 26 -9.64 9.89 -6.42
C LEU A 26 -10.61 9.53 -7.56
N PHE A 27 -10.98 10.50 -8.40
CA PHE A 27 -11.80 10.31 -9.60
C PHE A 27 -11.05 9.50 -10.66
N TYR A 28 -9.74 9.69 -10.85
CA TYR A 28 -8.90 8.88 -11.73
C TYR A 28 -8.63 7.51 -11.12
N LEU A 29 -8.52 7.34 -9.81
CA LEU A 29 -8.48 6.02 -9.17
C LEU A 29 -9.83 5.30 -9.26
N ILE A 30 -10.94 6.04 -9.20
CA ILE A 30 -12.29 5.52 -9.40
C ILE A 30 -12.56 5.25 -10.89
N VAL A 31 -12.03 6.05 -11.82
CA VAL A 31 -12.21 5.91 -13.28
C VAL A 31 -11.21 4.93 -13.88
N ILE A 32 -9.96 4.88 -13.42
CA ILE A 32 -9.00 3.80 -13.74
C ILE A 32 -9.48 2.53 -13.05
N GLY A 33 -9.92 2.60 -11.79
CA GLY A 33 -10.64 1.51 -11.13
C GLY A 33 -11.80 1.02 -11.98
N ALA A 34 -12.69 1.92 -12.44
CA ALA A 34 -13.87 1.61 -13.26
C ALA A 34 -13.54 1.16 -14.70
N ASN A 35 -12.46 1.65 -15.30
CA ASN A 35 -12.02 1.29 -16.66
C ASN A 35 -11.18 0.01 -16.65
N THR A 36 -10.38 -0.24 -15.62
CA THR A 36 -9.76 -1.56 -15.37
C THR A 36 -10.84 -2.57 -14.97
N PHE A 37 -11.92 -2.13 -14.32
CA PHE A 37 -13.12 -2.90 -14.01
C PHE A 37 -13.96 -3.21 -15.26
N GLU A 38 -14.14 -2.29 -16.21
CA GLU A 38 -14.75 -2.56 -17.53
C GLU A 38 -13.85 -3.40 -18.43
N PHE A 39 -12.54 -3.16 -18.44
CA PHE A 39 -11.58 -3.97 -19.18
C PHE A 39 -11.53 -5.42 -18.64
N SER A 40 -11.60 -5.61 -17.32
CA SER A 40 -11.72 -6.95 -16.71
C SER A 40 -13.06 -7.65 -17.03
N LYS A 41 -14.12 -6.86 -17.24
CA LYS A 41 -15.46 -7.32 -17.61
C LYS A 41 -15.51 -7.76 -19.08
N GLU A 42 -14.82 -7.06 -19.97
CA GLU A 42 -14.77 -7.38 -21.41
C GLU A 42 -13.73 -8.46 -21.76
N VAL A 43 -12.56 -8.46 -21.12
CA VAL A 43 -11.41 -9.31 -21.53
C VAL A 43 -11.35 -10.62 -20.73
N LEU A 44 -11.72 -10.61 -19.45
CA LEU A 44 -11.47 -11.73 -18.54
C LEU A 44 -12.73 -12.44 -18.04
N GLY A 45 -13.93 -11.95 -18.42
CA GLY A 45 -15.20 -12.54 -17.98
C GLY A 45 -15.31 -12.67 -16.45
N VAL A 46 -14.68 -11.74 -15.71
CA VAL A 46 -14.58 -11.82 -14.24
C VAL A 46 -15.98 -11.77 -13.66
N GLN A 47 -16.46 -12.93 -13.18
CA GLN A 47 -17.79 -13.05 -12.60
C GLN A 47 -17.95 -12.07 -11.43
N ILE A 48 -19.15 -11.50 -11.32
CA ILE A 48 -19.65 -10.63 -10.24
C ILE A 48 -19.23 -11.10 -8.83
N VAL A 49 -19.01 -12.40 -8.65
CA VAL A 49 -18.58 -13.04 -7.41
C VAL A 49 -17.19 -12.58 -6.97
N TRP A 50 -16.19 -12.53 -7.87
CA TRP A 50 -14.83 -12.09 -7.54
C TRP A 50 -14.78 -10.59 -7.21
N GLN A 51 -15.59 -9.79 -7.91
CA GLN A 51 -15.76 -8.37 -7.62
C GLN A 51 -16.36 -8.17 -6.22
N ARG A 52 -17.39 -8.95 -5.87
CA ARG A 52 -17.99 -8.90 -4.54
C ARG A 52 -17.03 -9.37 -3.46
N LEU A 53 -16.19 -10.37 -3.73
CA LEU A 53 -15.23 -10.89 -2.75
C LEU A 53 -14.14 -9.86 -2.44
N ILE A 54 -13.51 -9.28 -3.47
CA ILE A 54 -12.44 -8.28 -3.31
C ILE A 54 -12.98 -7.01 -2.63
N ILE A 55 -14.17 -6.54 -3.02
CA ILE A 55 -14.81 -5.40 -2.38
C ILE A 55 -15.21 -5.75 -0.93
N ALA A 56 -15.78 -6.93 -0.68
CA ALA A 56 -16.21 -7.35 0.66
C ALA A 56 -15.04 -7.60 1.62
N THR A 57 -13.84 -7.93 1.16
CA THR A 57 -12.67 -8.15 2.04
C THR A 57 -11.84 -6.88 2.22
N SER A 58 -11.59 -6.13 1.15
CA SER A 58 -10.74 -4.93 1.21
C SER A 58 -11.48 -3.69 1.71
N ALA A 59 -12.77 -3.52 1.38
CA ALA A 59 -13.50 -2.32 1.75
C ALA A 59 -13.76 -2.22 3.26
N PRO A 60 -14.18 -3.27 4.00
CA PRO A 60 -14.42 -3.14 5.43
C PRO A 60 -13.15 -2.84 6.21
N ILE A 61 -12.01 -3.44 5.85
CA ILE A 61 -10.72 -3.18 6.51
C ILE A 61 -10.25 -1.75 6.21
N THR A 62 -10.33 -1.31 4.95
CA THR A 62 -9.95 0.05 4.55
C THR A 62 -10.87 1.11 5.16
N ILE A 63 -12.18 0.84 5.21
CA ILE A 63 -13.18 1.71 5.83
C ILE A 63 -13.03 1.71 7.35
N PHE A 64 -12.76 0.57 7.98
CA PHE A 64 -12.55 0.50 9.43
C PHE A 64 -11.27 1.20 9.85
N ILE A 65 -10.14 0.94 9.18
CA ILE A 65 -8.89 1.66 9.42
C ILE A 65 -9.08 3.15 9.12
N GLY A 66 -9.72 3.49 8.01
CA GLY A 66 -10.05 4.87 7.65
C GLY A 66 -10.93 5.56 8.68
N LEU A 67 -11.95 4.89 9.23
CA LEU A 67 -12.85 5.41 10.26
C LEU A 67 -12.16 5.53 11.61
N VAL A 68 -11.34 4.56 12.02
CA VAL A 68 -10.56 4.64 13.25
C VAL A 68 -9.57 5.78 13.15
N PHE A 69 -8.88 5.91 12.02
CA PHE A 69 -7.96 7.02 11.76
C PHE A 69 -8.71 8.35 11.75
N LEU A 70 -9.86 8.43 11.08
CA LEU A 70 -10.69 9.63 11.01
C LEU A 70 -11.25 10.02 12.38
N VAL A 71 -11.72 9.06 13.18
CA VAL A 71 -12.28 9.31 14.53
C VAL A 71 -11.18 9.78 15.47
N VAL A 72 -10.03 9.09 15.50
CA VAL A 72 -8.88 9.50 16.31
C VAL A 72 -8.36 10.88 15.88
N PHE A 73 -8.30 11.11 14.57
CA PHE A 73 -7.90 12.39 13.99
C PHE A 73 -8.90 13.51 14.30
N ILE A 74 -10.21 13.27 14.18
CA ILE A 74 -11.28 14.23 14.52
C ILE A 74 -11.29 14.53 16.02
N LEU A 75 -11.07 13.53 16.88
CA LEU A 75 -11.01 13.70 18.32
C LEU A 75 -9.78 14.52 18.75
N GLU A 76 -8.66 14.44 18.04
CA GLU A 76 -7.54 15.38 18.18
C GLU A 76 -7.83 16.76 17.55
N LYS A 77 -8.68 16.83 16.52
CA LYS A 77 -8.96 18.01 15.67
C LYS A 77 -9.68 19.17 16.36
N PHE A 78 -10.22 18.99 17.55
CA PHE A 78 -10.82 20.09 18.31
C PHE A 78 -9.82 20.92 19.11
N LYS A 79 -8.50 20.76 18.88
CA LYS A 79 -7.48 21.38 19.74
C LYS A 79 -6.35 22.19 19.07
N ASP A 80 -6.45 22.61 17.80
CA ASP A 80 -5.73 23.77 17.16
C ASP A 80 -5.24 23.49 15.70
N ASN A 81 -4.91 24.57 14.96
CA ASN A 81 -4.27 24.62 13.62
C ASN A 81 -3.01 23.74 13.41
N LYS A 82 -2.53 23.06 14.46
CA LYS A 82 -1.33 22.22 14.45
C LYS A 82 -1.44 21.04 13.50
N ILE A 83 -2.59 20.42 13.37
CA ILE A 83 -2.77 19.23 12.52
C ILE A 83 -2.45 19.50 11.05
N ILE A 84 -2.83 20.68 10.53
CA ILE A 84 -2.54 21.06 9.15
C ILE A 84 -1.03 21.17 8.93
N LEU A 85 -0.30 21.69 9.94
CA LEU A 85 1.16 21.75 9.93
C LEU A 85 1.76 20.35 9.96
N VAL A 86 1.30 19.47 10.85
CA VAL A 86 1.78 18.07 10.93
C VAL A 86 1.55 17.32 9.63
N ILE A 87 0.37 17.44 9.01
CA ILE A 87 0.10 16.81 7.72
C ILE A 87 1.01 17.38 6.64
N LYS A 88 1.19 18.70 6.61
CA LYS A 88 2.05 19.36 5.63
C LYS A 88 3.50 18.89 5.77
N GLU A 89 4.01 18.81 6.99
CA GLU A 89 5.35 18.32 7.31
C GLU A 89 5.49 16.83 6.98
N ALA A 90 4.56 15.98 7.41
CA ALA A 90 4.56 14.57 7.09
C ALA A 90 4.51 14.31 5.57
N THR A 91 3.74 15.12 4.83
CA THR A 91 3.68 15.05 3.36
C THR A 91 4.99 15.50 2.73
N ARG A 92 5.60 16.58 3.21
CA ARG A 92 6.93 17.03 2.74
C ARG A 92 7.99 15.96 2.97
N GLU A 93 8.04 15.40 4.17
CA GLU A 93 8.97 14.33 4.54
C GLU A 93 8.74 13.04 3.73
N PHE A 94 7.47 12.70 3.45
CA PHE A 94 7.13 11.58 2.58
C PHE A 94 7.79 11.74 1.19
N PHE A 95 7.57 12.89 0.54
CA PHE A 95 8.10 13.21 -0.78
C PHE A 95 9.55 13.71 -0.79
N GLN A 96 10.19 13.88 0.38
CA GLN A 96 11.51 14.50 0.53
C GLN A 96 11.58 15.92 -0.07
N ILE A 97 10.56 16.74 0.19
CA ILE A 97 10.51 18.14 -0.25
C ILE A 97 11.16 19.03 0.81
N PHE A 98 12.19 19.77 0.42
CA PHE A 98 12.92 20.72 1.26
C PHE A 98 12.37 22.16 1.13
N GLU A 99 12.82 23.06 2.01
CA GLU A 99 12.32 24.45 2.00
C GLU A 99 12.89 25.30 0.88
N ASP A 100 14.08 24.93 0.38
CA ASP A 100 14.82 25.55 -0.69
C ASP A 100 14.48 25.01 -2.09
N ASP A 101 13.69 23.94 -2.18
CA ASP A 101 13.23 23.38 -3.46
C ASP A 101 12.37 24.40 -4.23
N SER A 102 12.65 24.54 -5.53
CA SER A 102 11.81 25.34 -6.40
C SER A 102 10.46 24.65 -6.65
N HIS A 103 9.46 25.41 -7.10
CA HIS A 103 8.15 24.83 -7.41
C HIS A 103 8.25 23.73 -8.49
N GLU A 104 9.11 23.91 -9.49
CA GLU A 104 9.32 22.93 -10.56
C GLU A 104 9.94 21.63 -10.01
N ASP A 105 10.91 21.74 -9.09
CA ASP A 105 11.55 20.59 -8.45
C ASP A 105 10.56 19.79 -7.59
N VAL A 106 9.69 20.50 -6.85
CA VAL A 106 8.62 19.87 -6.04
C VAL A 106 7.65 19.11 -6.94
N VAL A 107 7.19 19.74 -8.02
CA VAL A 107 6.23 19.12 -8.96
C VAL A 107 6.85 17.88 -9.60
N GLU A 108 8.10 17.94 -10.06
CA GLU A 108 8.76 16.80 -10.69
C GLU A 108 9.02 15.66 -9.68
N THR A 109 9.41 15.98 -8.45
CA THR A 109 9.62 14.98 -7.38
C THR A 109 8.32 14.24 -7.04
N VAL A 110 7.21 14.98 -6.86
CA VAL A 110 5.89 14.40 -6.62
C VAL A 110 5.46 13.56 -7.82
N ARG A 111 5.63 14.06 -9.04
CA ARG A 111 5.26 13.34 -10.27
C ARG A 111 6.04 12.04 -10.43
N MET A 112 7.35 12.07 -10.21
CA MET A 112 8.21 10.89 -10.31
C MET A 112 7.88 9.86 -9.23
N THR A 113 7.61 10.31 -8.01
CA THR A 113 7.12 9.44 -6.93
C THR A 113 5.80 8.79 -7.34
N MET A 114 4.82 9.56 -7.80
CA MET A 114 3.52 9.03 -8.22
C MET A 114 3.62 8.03 -9.40
N LYS A 115 4.51 8.28 -10.36
CA LYS A 115 4.79 7.32 -11.45
C LYS A 115 5.36 6.01 -10.92
N GLN A 116 6.31 6.07 -9.97
CA GLN A 116 6.85 4.87 -9.33
C GLN A 116 5.76 4.12 -8.57
N ARG A 117 4.85 4.82 -7.89
CA ARG A 117 3.71 4.17 -7.22
C ARG A 117 2.81 3.45 -8.21
N ALA A 118 2.45 4.13 -9.30
CA ALA A 118 1.57 3.55 -10.31
C ALA A 118 2.19 2.28 -10.91
N TYR A 119 3.50 2.31 -11.18
CA TYR A 119 4.23 1.14 -11.64
C TYR A 119 4.25 0.02 -10.59
N TYR A 120 4.55 0.32 -9.33
CA TYR A 120 4.55 -0.66 -8.25
C TYR A 120 3.17 -1.29 -8.05
N VAL A 121 2.11 -0.47 -7.98
CA VAL A 121 0.73 -0.97 -7.88
C VAL A 121 0.37 -1.87 -9.07
N ALA A 122 0.77 -1.50 -10.30
CA ALA A 122 0.54 -2.36 -11.45
C ALA A 122 1.24 -3.71 -11.28
N MET A 123 2.52 -3.72 -10.87
CA MET A 123 3.25 -4.96 -10.64
C MET A 123 2.65 -5.79 -9.50
N ASP A 124 2.20 -5.15 -8.43
CA ASP A 124 1.56 -5.79 -7.28
C ASP A 124 0.29 -6.56 -7.70
N TYR A 125 -0.56 -5.94 -8.55
CA TYR A 125 -1.69 -6.65 -9.15
C TYR A 125 -1.29 -7.82 -10.03
N TRP A 126 -0.17 -7.73 -10.77
CA TRP A 126 0.35 -8.87 -11.54
C TRP A 126 0.76 -10.04 -10.63
N VAL A 127 1.33 -9.76 -9.46
CA VAL A 127 1.71 -10.76 -8.46
C VAL A 127 0.44 -11.42 -7.90
N VAL A 128 -0.59 -10.64 -7.60
CA VAL A 128 -1.91 -11.16 -7.19
C VAL A 128 -2.47 -12.13 -8.25
N PHE A 129 -2.50 -11.75 -9.52
CA PHE A 129 -2.99 -12.62 -10.59
C PHE A 129 -2.13 -13.88 -10.76
N ALA A 130 -0.81 -13.76 -10.63
CA ALA A 130 0.10 -14.89 -10.68
C ALA A 130 -0.14 -15.86 -9.51
N CYS A 131 -0.39 -15.36 -8.30
CA CYS A 131 -0.76 -16.17 -7.15
C CYS A 131 -2.10 -16.87 -7.33
N ILE A 132 -3.13 -16.19 -7.84
CA ILE A 132 -4.42 -16.81 -8.18
C ILE A 132 -4.20 -17.92 -9.20
N GLY A 133 -3.44 -17.66 -10.27
CA GLY A 133 -3.13 -18.65 -11.31
C GLY A 133 -2.35 -19.85 -10.77
N LEU A 134 -1.38 -19.63 -9.88
CA LEU A 134 -0.62 -20.67 -9.21
C LEU A 134 -1.53 -21.57 -8.37
N VAL A 135 -2.34 -20.99 -7.48
CA VAL A 135 -3.26 -21.72 -6.61
C VAL A 135 -4.28 -22.51 -7.45
N ALA A 136 -4.90 -21.89 -8.45
CA ALA A 136 -5.85 -22.55 -9.33
C ALA A 136 -5.22 -23.72 -10.10
N THR A 137 -3.98 -23.57 -10.56
CA THR A 137 -3.25 -24.63 -11.27
C THR A 137 -2.94 -25.80 -10.34
N LEU A 138 -2.45 -25.53 -9.13
CA LEU A 138 -2.13 -26.57 -8.14
C LEU A 138 -3.40 -27.32 -7.70
N ASN A 139 -4.50 -26.60 -7.46
CA ASN A 139 -5.80 -27.21 -7.14
C ASN A 139 -6.32 -28.06 -8.31
N TYR A 140 -6.18 -27.61 -9.56
CA TYR A 140 -6.55 -28.41 -10.73
C TYR A 140 -5.78 -29.74 -10.81
N PHE A 141 -4.51 -29.76 -10.38
CA PHE A 141 -3.71 -30.99 -10.27
C PHE A 141 -3.93 -31.77 -8.97
N ASN A 142 -4.98 -31.44 -8.20
CA ASN A 142 -5.33 -32.08 -6.92
C ASN A 142 -4.17 -32.09 -5.92
N LYS A 143 -3.40 -31.00 -5.88
CA LYS A 143 -2.37 -30.80 -4.86
C LYS A 143 -3.00 -30.59 -3.49
N SER A 144 -2.32 -31.07 -2.45
CA SER A 144 -2.78 -30.87 -1.08
C SER A 144 -2.68 -29.39 -0.67
N ASP A 145 -3.51 -28.95 0.28
CA ASP A 145 -3.48 -27.57 0.80
C ASP A 145 -2.09 -27.16 1.31
N LEU A 146 -1.34 -28.13 1.86
CA LEU A 146 0.03 -27.92 2.30
C LEU A 146 0.97 -27.65 1.11
N GLU A 147 0.88 -28.44 0.04
CA GLU A 147 1.66 -28.19 -1.19
C GLU A 147 1.31 -26.84 -1.79
N VAL A 148 0.02 -26.49 -1.88
CA VAL A 148 -0.45 -25.18 -2.37
C VAL A 148 0.18 -24.05 -1.55
N SER A 149 0.09 -24.14 -0.23
CA SER A 149 0.65 -23.14 0.68
C SER A 149 2.16 -23.00 0.51
N VAL A 150 2.91 -24.10 0.45
CA VAL A 150 4.37 -24.07 0.27
C VAL A 150 4.76 -23.39 -1.04
N TRP A 151 4.09 -23.71 -2.14
CA TRP A 151 4.36 -23.08 -3.44
C TRP A 151 3.99 -21.60 -3.46
N THR A 152 2.86 -21.22 -2.86
CA THR A 152 2.46 -19.81 -2.75
C THR A 152 3.43 -19.01 -1.89
N ILE A 153 3.87 -19.55 -0.74
CA ILE A 153 4.89 -18.92 0.12
C ILE A 153 6.21 -18.74 -0.65
N ALA A 154 6.67 -19.78 -1.35
CA ALA A 154 7.92 -19.72 -2.09
C ALA A 154 7.86 -18.65 -3.20
N PHE A 155 6.76 -18.62 -3.96
CA PHE A 155 6.54 -17.61 -5.00
C PHE A 155 6.52 -16.19 -4.42
N ASP A 156 5.70 -15.97 -3.38
CA ASP A 156 5.55 -14.66 -2.72
C ASP A 156 6.89 -14.17 -2.15
N PHE A 157 7.64 -15.04 -1.48
CA PHE A 157 8.97 -14.74 -0.97
C PHE A 157 9.92 -14.30 -2.09
N TRP A 158 9.99 -15.02 -3.22
CA TRP A 158 10.92 -14.67 -4.30
C TRP A 158 10.58 -13.34 -4.97
N VAL A 159 9.29 -13.06 -5.15
CA VAL A 159 8.82 -11.78 -5.68
C VAL A 159 9.17 -10.64 -4.73
N ALA A 160 8.79 -10.77 -3.46
CA ALA A 160 9.03 -9.75 -2.43
C ALA A 160 10.54 -9.51 -2.24
N TRP A 161 11.34 -10.59 -2.23
CA TRP A 161 12.79 -10.52 -2.18
C TRP A 161 13.36 -9.78 -3.40
N GLY A 162 12.83 -10.05 -4.60
CA GLY A 162 13.20 -9.35 -5.83
C GLY A 162 12.96 -7.83 -5.74
N PHE A 163 11.79 -7.41 -5.26
CA PHE A 163 11.48 -6.00 -5.04
C PHE A 163 12.37 -5.36 -3.99
N MET A 164 12.62 -6.05 -2.88
CA MET A 164 13.54 -5.60 -1.84
C MET A 164 14.94 -5.37 -2.40
N VAL A 165 15.50 -6.34 -3.13
CA VAL A 165 16.83 -6.24 -3.76
C VAL A 165 16.85 -5.10 -4.78
N TYR A 166 15.82 -4.98 -5.61
CA TYR A 166 15.71 -3.90 -6.58
C TYR A 166 15.72 -2.52 -5.91
N SER A 167 14.94 -2.36 -4.83
CA SER A 167 14.88 -1.11 -4.07
C SER A 167 16.23 -0.77 -3.46
N LEU A 168 16.90 -1.74 -2.83
CA LEU A 168 18.20 -1.54 -2.20
C LEU A 168 19.30 -1.21 -3.23
N ARG A 169 19.29 -1.85 -4.40
CA ARG A 169 20.30 -1.62 -5.45
C ARG A 169 20.12 -0.30 -6.18
N THR A 170 18.87 0.10 -6.43
CA THR A 170 18.60 1.34 -7.18
C THR A 170 18.57 2.57 -6.28
N GLY A 171 18.48 2.38 -4.96
CA GLY A 171 18.22 3.46 -4.00
C GLY A 171 16.82 4.06 -4.15
N LYS A 172 15.97 3.50 -5.01
CA LYS A 172 14.60 3.95 -5.25
C LYS A 172 13.66 3.07 -4.46
N ASP A 173 13.00 3.65 -3.48
CA ASP A 173 11.95 2.98 -2.74
C ASP A 173 10.65 2.99 -3.55
N VAL A 174 10.46 1.97 -4.38
CA VAL A 174 9.23 1.78 -5.17
C VAL A 174 8.04 1.34 -4.31
N THR A 175 8.31 0.78 -3.13
CA THR A 175 7.30 0.26 -2.19
C THR A 175 6.71 1.37 -1.31
N PHE A 176 7.44 2.49 -1.19
CA PHE A 176 7.20 3.62 -0.29
C PHE A 176 7.37 3.31 1.20
N GLY A 177 7.99 2.19 1.57
CA GLY A 177 8.28 1.85 2.96
C GLY A 177 9.01 2.98 3.70
N GLU A 178 10.09 3.52 3.15
CA GLU A 178 10.85 4.61 3.76
C GLU A 178 10.05 5.93 3.77
N GLY A 179 9.28 6.20 2.71
CA GLY A 179 8.40 7.37 2.63
C GLY A 179 7.36 7.37 3.74
N TYR A 180 6.65 6.25 3.92
CA TYR A 180 5.70 6.08 5.01
C TYR A 180 6.37 6.14 6.38
N ARG A 181 7.59 5.59 6.53
CA ARG A 181 8.35 5.68 7.79
C ARG A 181 8.61 7.13 8.18
N ARG A 182 9.13 7.95 7.26
CA ARG A 182 9.40 9.38 7.50
C ARG A 182 8.14 10.15 7.87
N ALA A 183 7.04 9.92 7.15
CA ALA A 183 5.76 10.57 7.44
C ALA A 183 5.23 10.19 8.84
N LEU A 184 5.30 8.90 9.19
CA LEU A 184 4.88 8.42 10.51
C LEU A 184 5.81 8.87 11.64
N ASP A 185 7.10 9.06 11.37
CA ASP A 185 8.04 9.62 12.35
C ASP A 185 7.61 11.04 12.78
N ILE A 186 7.16 11.87 11.83
CA ILE A 186 6.62 13.20 12.12
C ILE A 186 5.35 13.10 12.96
N ILE A 187 4.41 12.24 12.55
CA ILE A 187 3.16 12.03 13.28
C ILE A 187 3.44 11.51 14.70
N HIS A 188 4.39 10.59 14.86
CA HIS A 188 4.75 10.00 16.15
C HIS A 188 5.40 11.00 17.10
N ARG A 189 6.19 11.96 16.60
CA ARG A 189 6.77 13.05 17.40
C ARG A 189 5.68 13.91 18.04
N GLU A 190 4.60 14.16 17.30
CA GLU A 190 3.48 14.98 17.76
C GLU A 190 2.50 14.18 18.63
N SER A 191 2.17 12.95 18.22
CA SER A 191 1.28 12.05 18.93
C SER A 191 1.81 10.62 18.89
N LYS A 192 2.42 10.18 20.00
CA LYS A 192 3.02 8.84 20.11
C LYS A 192 2.02 7.74 19.80
N VAL A 193 0.78 7.89 20.29
CA VAL A 193 -0.29 6.89 20.11
C VAL A 193 -0.69 6.80 18.65
N ILE A 194 -0.96 7.92 17.98
CA ILE A 194 -1.37 7.92 16.57
C ILE A 194 -0.24 7.42 15.67
N GLY A 195 0.99 7.89 15.90
CA GLY A 195 2.14 7.40 15.16
C GLY A 195 2.31 5.89 15.29
N PHE A 196 2.13 5.35 16.50
CA PHE A 196 2.20 3.90 16.75
C PHE A 196 1.07 3.13 16.06
N LEU A 197 -0.17 3.59 16.17
CA LEU A 197 -1.31 2.98 15.46
C LEU A 197 -1.12 3.02 13.94
N GLY A 198 -0.60 4.12 13.40
CA GLY A 198 -0.28 4.26 11.99
C GLY A 198 0.81 3.29 11.54
N MET A 199 1.88 3.14 12.34
CA MET A 199 2.92 2.14 12.10
C MET A 199 2.34 0.73 12.04
N VAL A 200 1.53 0.34 13.03
CA VAL A 200 0.91 -0.99 13.06
C VAL A 200 -0.01 -1.19 11.85
N ALA A 201 -0.88 -0.23 11.55
CA ALA A 201 -1.84 -0.35 10.45
C ALA A 201 -1.16 -0.48 9.08
N ILE A 202 -0.13 0.32 8.81
CA ILE A 202 0.61 0.27 7.53
C ILE A 202 1.35 -1.07 7.39
N ASN A 203 2.04 -1.52 8.43
CA ASN A 203 2.79 -2.79 8.36
C ASN A 203 1.87 -4.01 8.31
N ALA A 204 0.72 -3.98 8.99
CA ALA A 204 -0.29 -5.03 8.88
C ALA A 204 -0.88 -5.10 7.46
N LYS A 205 -1.20 -3.94 6.86
CA LYS A 205 -1.64 -3.87 5.46
C LYS A 205 -0.57 -4.42 4.50
N ALA A 206 0.69 -4.01 4.69
CA ALA A 206 1.81 -4.49 3.88
C ALA A 206 1.99 -6.00 3.95
N THR A 207 1.83 -6.59 5.13
CA THR A 207 2.01 -8.05 5.36
C THR A 207 0.89 -8.90 4.75
N ILE A 208 -0.29 -8.34 4.49
CA ILE A 208 -1.48 -9.09 4.09
C ILE A 208 -1.85 -8.85 2.62
N TRP A 209 -1.67 -7.61 2.14
CA TRP A 209 -2.34 -7.15 0.93
C TRP A 209 -1.45 -6.46 -0.10
N ASP A 210 -0.47 -5.67 0.33
CA ASP A 210 0.47 -5.04 -0.60
C ASP A 210 1.62 -6.04 -0.85
N GLY A 211 2.80 -5.82 -0.27
CA GLY A 211 3.91 -6.77 -0.31
C GLY A 211 4.68 -6.82 1.02
N PRO A 212 5.11 -8.02 1.48
CA PRO A 212 5.76 -8.18 2.76
C PRO A 212 7.15 -7.54 2.79
N GLU A 213 7.75 -7.24 1.63
CA GLU A 213 9.01 -6.50 1.50
C GLU A 213 8.92 -5.03 1.89
N GLN A 214 7.72 -4.45 1.88
CA GLN A 214 7.54 -3.06 2.30
C GLN A 214 7.88 -2.89 3.79
N VAL A 215 7.68 -3.93 4.63
CA VAL A 215 7.98 -3.90 6.07
C VAL A 215 9.49 -3.81 6.37
N PRO A 216 10.36 -4.69 5.84
CA PRO A 216 11.80 -4.53 6.05
C PRO A 216 12.34 -3.23 5.45
N ILE A 217 11.79 -2.74 4.33
CA ILE A 217 12.15 -1.42 3.78
C ILE A 217 11.72 -0.29 4.72
N PHE A 218 10.53 -0.38 5.30
CA PHE A 218 10.01 0.58 6.28
C PHE A 218 10.94 0.68 7.51
N PHE A 219 11.43 -0.46 8.01
CA PHE A 219 12.35 -0.55 9.14
C PHE A 219 13.82 -0.62 8.74
N LYS A 220 14.17 -0.20 7.52
CA LYS A 220 15.56 -0.29 7.02
C LYS A 220 16.56 0.42 7.91
N LYS A 221 16.18 1.54 8.55
CA LYS A 221 17.06 2.27 9.48
C LYS A 221 17.40 1.45 10.72
N GLU A 222 16.46 0.66 11.21
CA GLU A 222 16.56 -0.18 12.40
C GLU A 222 17.21 -1.54 12.10
N LEU A 223 16.89 -2.12 10.94
CA LEU A 223 17.44 -3.41 10.52
C LEU A 223 18.89 -3.25 10.03
N GLY A 224 19.17 -2.21 9.25
CA GLY A 224 20.51 -1.82 8.82
C GLY A 224 21.07 -2.67 7.68
N ASP A 225 21.22 -3.99 7.89
CA ASP A 225 21.84 -4.90 6.93
C ASP A 225 20.81 -5.72 6.13
N PHE A 226 21.26 -6.19 4.95
CA PHE A 226 20.44 -6.98 4.04
C PHE A 226 19.99 -8.31 4.67
N GLU A 227 20.85 -8.94 5.46
CA GLU A 227 20.58 -10.23 6.09
C GLU A 227 19.42 -10.14 7.08
N ARG A 228 19.40 -9.13 7.96
CA ARG A 228 18.27 -8.89 8.88
C ARG A 228 16.99 -8.55 8.14
N MET A 229 17.08 -7.80 7.04
CA MET A 229 15.91 -7.55 6.19
C MET A 229 15.33 -8.85 5.61
N VAL A 230 16.19 -9.76 5.14
CA VAL A 230 15.76 -11.11 4.69
C VAL A 230 15.15 -11.92 5.84
N HIS A 231 15.75 -11.90 7.03
CA HIS A 231 15.21 -12.59 8.20
C HIS A 231 13.83 -12.09 8.62
N VAL A 232 13.54 -10.81 8.42
CA VAL A 232 12.19 -10.24 8.62
C VAL A 232 11.25 -10.62 7.48
N LEU A 233 11.75 -10.63 6.24
CA LEU A 233 10.94 -10.95 5.06
C LEU A 233 10.38 -12.38 5.10
N VAL A 234 11.20 -13.37 5.48
CA VAL A 234 10.80 -14.79 5.51
C VAL A 234 9.50 -15.04 6.28
N PRO A 235 9.38 -14.69 7.58
CA PRO A 235 8.14 -14.92 8.33
C PRO A 235 6.96 -14.11 7.78
N LEU A 236 7.18 -12.93 7.22
CA LEU A 236 6.10 -12.13 6.62
C LEU A 236 5.56 -12.77 5.34
N SER A 237 6.43 -13.27 4.46
CA SER A 237 6.03 -14.04 3.27
C SER A 237 5.36 -15.37 3.62
N ILE A 238 5.72 -16.00 4.75
CA ILE A 238 4.99 -17.17 5.25
C ILE A 238 3.56 -16.77 5.62
N ILE A 239 3.39 -15.69 6.40
CA ILE A 239 2.06 -15.21 6.81
C ILE A 239 1.23 -14.84 5.59
N GLN A 240 1.79 -14.04 4.66
CA GLN A 240 1.10 -13.61 3.45
C GLN A 240 0.75 -14.81 2.56
N GLY A 241 1.71 -15.71 2.32
CA GLY A 241 1.53 -16.88 1.47
C GLY A 241 0.46 -17.84 2.00
N ILE A 242 0.40 -18.08 3.32
CA ILE A 242 -0.68 -18.86 3.96
C ILE A 242 -2.02 -18.14 3.77
N PHE A 243 -2.07 -16.84 4.00
CA PHE A 243 -3.30 -16.05 3.84
C PHE A 243 -3.83 -16.11 2.40
N TRP A 244 -2.96 -15.98 1.40
CA TRP A 244 -3.35 -16.02 -0.02
C TRP A 244 -3.71 -17.42 -0.48
N ALA A 245 -2.95 -18.45 -0.08
CA ALA A 245 -3.28 -19.84 -0.37
C ALA A 245 -4.66 -20.20 0.19
N TRP A 246 -4.96 -19.80 1.43
CA TRP A 246 -6.27 -19.93 2.04
C TRP A 246 -7.35 -19.17 1.25
N LEU A 247 -7.16 -17.86 1.04
CA LEU A 247 -8.13 -16.98 0.39
C LEU A 247 -8.52 -17.49 -1.00
N TYR A 248 -7.53 -17.89 -1.80
CA TYR A 248 -7.76 -18.30 -3.19
C TYR A 248 -8.20 -19.76 -3.32
N SER A 249 -7.88 -20.64 -2.37
CA SER A 249 -8.42 -22.01 -2.37
C SER A 249 -9.92 -22.01 -2.07
N TYR A 250 -10.37 -21.26 -1.05
CA TYR A 250 -11.80 -21.09 -0.77
C TYR A 250 -12.53 -20.31 -1.88
N GLY A 251 -11.86 -19.30 -2.46
CA GLY A 251 -12.35 -18.61 -3.65
C GLY A 251 -12.51 -19.54 -4.86
N TYR A 252 -11.58 -20.47 -5.07
CA TYR A 252 -11.64 -21.44 -6.15
C TYR A 252 -12.83 -22.39 -6.02
N GLU A 253 -13.11 -22.94 -4.84
CA GLU A 253 -14.27 -23.83 -4.63
C GLU A 253 -15.59 -23.13 -4.97
N SER A 254 -15.77 -21.90 -4.51
CA SER A 254 -16.97 -21.10 -4.78
C SER A 254 -17.13 -20.72 -6.26
N VAL A 255 -16.03 -20.48 -6.96
CA VAL A 255 -16.03 -20.12 -8.39
C VAL A 255 -16.17 -21.35 -9.28
N PHE A 256 -15.53 -22.46 -8.92
CA PHE A 256 -15.72 -23.74 -9.58
C PHE A 256 -17.16 -24.23 -9.44
N ALA A 257 -17.77 -24.08 -8.26
CA ALA A 257 -19.18 -24.34 -8.04
C ALA A 257 -20.08 -23.44 -8.91
N ALA A 258 -19.76 -22.14 -9.02
CA ALA A 258 -20.50 -21.21 -9.87
C ALA A 258 -20.40 -21.57 -11.36
N VAL A 259 -19.20 -21.88 -11.86
CA VAL A 259 -18.98 -22.33 -13.26
C VAL A 259 -19.73 -23.62 -13.54
N LYS A 260 -19.66 -24.61 -12.64
CA LYS A 260 -20.38 -25.88 -12.77
C LYS A 260 -21.90 -25.71 -12.76
N SER A 261 -22.42 -24.71 -12.04
CA SER A 261 -23.86 -24.40 -12.01
C SER A 261 -24.39 -23.67 -13.25
N ALA A 262 -23.50 -23.08 -14.04
CA ALA A 262 -23.82 -22.35 -15.26
C ALA A 262 -23.68 -23.19 -16.55
N MET A 263 -23.14 -24.40 -16.44
CA MET A 263 -23.05 -25.42 -17.50
C MET A 263 -24.18 -26.43 -17.36
#